data_AF-A0AB35FUB6-F1
#
_entry.id   AF-A0AB35FUB6-F1
#
_cell.length_a   1.000
_cell.length_b   1.000
_cell.length_c   1.000
_cell.angle_alpha   90.00
_cell.angle_beta   90.00
_cell.angle_gamma   90.00
#
_symmetry.space_group_name_H-M   'P 1'
#
loop_
_entity.id
_entity.type
_entity.pdbx_description
1 polymer ?
#
loop_
_entity_poly.entity_id
_entity_poly.type
_entity_poly.pdbx_seq_one_letter_code
_entity_poly.pdbx_strand_id
1 'polypeptide(L)'
;MENQSISLSPGFIKLLLNLISLVTCFLTFYNTTDATTFTSSSILFMANNILTCIELPPTKISKKIGERFVQVEVVIIVFLIFFGSLLNTVNDFTLAIFKWLIGLFMFAGFILVAYMKGQKDTLQDVQARKIAKKIVREANDEYHNDMNERKEHYVLKNRDYIAGTSYKKSGRKK
;
A
#
# COMPACT_ATOMS: atom_id res chain seq x y z
N MET A 1 33.08 -9.41 -21.38
CA MET A 1 31.94 -10.05 -20.67
C MET A 1 31.19 -8.93 -19.99
N GLU A 2 30.11 -8.45 -20.62
CA GLU A 2 29.23 -7.46 -20.00
C GLU A 2 28.54 -8.10 -18.79
N ASN A 3 28.75 -7.51 -17.61
CA ASN A 3 27.95 -7.82 -16.44
C ASN A 3 26.50 -7.48 -16.77
N GLN A 4 25.69 -8.50 -17.07
CA GLN A 4 24.25 -8.41 -16.99
C GLN A 4 23.89 -8.15 -15.53
N SER A 5 23.90 -6.88 -15.13
CA SER A 5 23.28 -6.46 -13.89
C SER A 5 21.81 -6.86 -14.02
N ILE A 6 21.44 -7.93 -13.32
CA ILE A 6 20.05 -8.38 -13.22
C ILE A 6 19.31 -7.23 -12.54
N SER A 7 18.71 -6.37 -13.36
CA SER A 7 17.78 -5.33 -12.93
C SER A 7 16.56 -6.06 -12.37
N LEU A 8 16.64 -6.48 -11.11
CA LEU A 8 15.53 -7.05 -10.35
C LEU A 8 14.41 -6.03 -10.34
N SER A 9 13.37 -6.27 -11.14
CA SER A 9 12.22 -5.38 -11.17
C SER A 9 11.60 -5.31 -9.76
N PRO A 10 11.14 -4.14 -9.30
CA PRO A 10 10.46 -4.00 -8.00
C PRO A 10 9.26 -4.96 -7.87
N GLY A 11 8.65 -5.34 -9.00
CA GLY A 11 7.58 -6.33 -9.06
C GLY A 11 8.03 -7.75 -8.66
N PHE A 12 9.21 -8.17 -9.11
CA PHE A 12 9.81 -9.46 -8.78
C PHE A 12 10.22 -9.54 -7.31
N ILE A 13 10.85 -8.49 -6.77
CA ILE A 13 11.27 -8.44 -5.36
C ILE A 13 10.07 -8.60 -4.43
N LYS A 14 8.97 -7.88 -4.69
CA LYS A 14 7.72 -8.02 -3.92
C LYS A 14 7.12 -9.42 -4.01
N LEU A 15 7.17 -10.06 -5.19
CA LEU A 15 6.64 -11.41 -5.37
C LEU A 15 7.49 -12.46 -4.63
N LEU A 16 8.81 -12.29 -4.64
CA LEU A 16 9.74 -13.09 -3.87
C LEU A 16 9.51 -12.93 -2.35
N LEU A 17 9.33 -11.70 -1.87
CA LEU A 17 9.01 -11.44 -0.46
C LEU A 17 7.68 -12.08 -0.04
N ASN A 18 6.64 -12.02 -0.89
CA ASN A 18 5.37 -12.71 -0.63
C ASN A 18 5.53 -14.23 -0.61
N LEU A 19 6.38 -14.79 -1.48
CA LEU A 19 6.70 -16.22 -1.48
C LEU A 19 7.43 -16.63 -0.20
N ILE A 20 8.45 -15.86 0.21
CA ILE A 20 9.18 -16.08 1.47
C ILE A 20 8.18 -16.03 2.64
N SER A 21 7.30 -15.02 2.68
CA SER A 21 6.27 -14.88 3.70
C SER A 21 5.32 -16.09 3.77
N LEU A 22 4.90 -16.61 2.61
CA LEU A 22 4.07 -17.82 2.53
C LEU A 22 4.80 -19.05 3.08
N VAL A 23 6.05 -19.27 2.65
CA VAL A 23 6.89 -20.38 3.12
C VAL A 23 7.11 -20.29 4.63
N THR A 24 7.41 -19.10 5.15
CA THR A 24 7.53 -18.91 6.60
C THR A 24 6.24 -19.20 7.34
N CYS A 25 5.07 -18.86 6.79
CA CYS A 25 3.79 -19.23 7.40
C CYS A 25 3.60 -20.74 7.46
N PHE A 26 3.89 -21.48 6.38
CA PHE A 26 3.80 -22.94 6.37
C PHE A 26 4.77 -23.60 7.35
N LEU A 27 6.01 -23.12 7.43
CA LEU A 27 6.99 -23.59 8.41
C LEU A 27 6.51 -23.32 9.83
N THR A 28 5.96 -22.13 10.09
CA THR A 28 5.37 -21.80 11.39
C THR A 28 4.21 -22.74 11.70
N PHE A 29 3.31 -23.01 10.75
CA PHE A 29 2.14 -23.87 10.98
C PHE A 29 2.53 -25.32 11.29
N TYR A 30 3.60 -25.81 10.66
CA TYR A 30 4.13 -27.15 10.90
C TYR A 30 4.81 -27.27 12.26
N ASN A 31 5.53 -26.24 12.69
CA ASN A 31 6.34 -26.28 13.91
C ASN A 31 5.61 -25.80 15.17
N THR A 32 4.53 -25.02 15.04
CA THR A 32 3.79 -24.48 16.18
C THR A 32 2.53 -25.27 16.47
N THR A 33 2.26 -25.55 17.74
CA THR A 33 0.96 -26.02 18.23
C THR A 33 0.09 -24.86 18.73
N ASP A 34 0.65 -23.67 18.92
CA ASP A 34 -0.05 -22.50 19.43
C ASP A 34 -0.95 -21.86 18.35
N ALA A 35 -2.24 -21.69 18.65
CA ALA A 35 -3.19 -21.07 17.73
C ALA A 35 -2.97 -19.55 17.63
N THR A 36 -2.33 -18.93 18.61
CA THR A 36 -2.02 -17.49 18.63
C THR A 36 -0.94 -17.16 17.59
N THR A 37 0.13 -17.95 17.56
CA THR A 37 1.20 -17.84 16.55
C THR A 37 0.68 -18.14 15.13
N PHE A 38 -0.22 -19.12 15.00
CA PHE A 38 -0.91 -19.42 13.75
C PHE A 38 -1.77 -18.24 13.26
N THR A 39 -2.71 -17.78 14.08
CA THR A 39 -3.65 -16.71 13.73
C THR A 39 -2.94 -15.41 13.37
N SER A 40 -1.94 -15.00 14.16
CA SER A 40 -1.15 -13.80 13.88
C SER A 40 -0.38 -13.90 12.56
N SER A 41 0.25 -15.04 12.26
CA SER A 41 0.97 -15.26 11.00
C SER A 41 0.02 -15.24 9.79
N SER A 42 -1.14 -15.89 9.90
CA SER A 42 -2.18 -15.86 8.87
C SER A 42 -2.70 -14.45 8.60
N ILE A 43 -2.98 -13.68 9.65
CA ILE A 43 -3.46 -12.29 9.53
C ILE A 43 -2.40 -11.43 8.85
N LEU A 44 -1.13 -11.55 9.25
CA LEU A 44 -0.05 -10.74 8.70
C LEU A 44 0.12 -10.98 7.19
N PHE A 45 0.05 -12.24 6.77
CA PHE A 45 0.13 -12.61 5.36
C PHE A 45 -1.06 -12.11 4.54
N MET A 46 -2.29 -12.31 5.03
CA MET A 46 -3.50 -11.84 4.34
C MET A 46 -3.53 -10.30 4.25
N ALA A 47 -3.10 -9.59 5.30
CA ALA A 47 -2.96 -8.14 5.26
C ALA A 47 -1.98 -7.69 4.16
N ASN A 48 -0.88 -8.41 4.00
CA ASN A 48 0.10 -8.13 2.95
C ASN A 48 -0.46 -8.44 1.53
N ASN A 49 -1.29 -9.48 1.38
CA ASN A 49 -2.00 -9.76 0.13
C ASN A 49 -2.99 -8.63 -0.22
N ILE A 50 -3.79 -8.18 0.74
CA ILE A 50 -4.72 -7.04 0.57
C ILE A 50 -3.96 -5.80 0.12
N LEU A 51 -2.86 -5.46 0.81
CA LEU A 51 -2.04 -4.30 0.47
C LEU A 51 -1.50 -4.42 -0.96
N THR A 52 -1.00 -5.60 -1.31
CA THR A 52 -0.51 -5.88 -2.68
C THR A 52 -1.64 -5.69 -3.70
N CYS A 53 -2.86 -6.14 -3.41
CA CYS A 53 -4.01 -5.97 -4.29
C CYS A 53 -4.41 -4.50 -4.49
N ILE A 54 -4.35 -3.69 -3.44
CA ILE A 54 -4.64 -2.24 -3.50
C ILE A 54 -3.58 -1.49 -4.30
N GLU A 55 -2.31 -1.90 -4.20
CA GLU A 55 -1.21 -1.31 -4.95
C GLU A 55 -1.22 -1.64 -6.46
N LEU A 56 -1.96 -2.69 -6.86
CA LEU A 56 -2.06 -3.07 -8.27
C LEU A 56 -2.84 -2.00 -9.06
N PRO A 57 -2.38 -1.69 -10.29
CA PRO A 57 -3.14 -0.82 -11.18
C PRO A 57 -4.56 -1.40 -11.41
N PRO A 58 -5.61 -0.57 -11.31
CA PRO A 58 -7.00 -1.03 -11.36
C PRO A 58 -7.42 -1.32 -12.80
N THR A 59 -7.05 -2.47 -13.35
CA THR A 59 -7.68 -2.99 -14.57
C THR A 59 -9.12 -3.41 -14.23
N LYS A 60 -10.06 -3.37 -15.20
CA LYS A 60 -11.46 -3.76 -14.94
C LYS A 60 -11.60 -5.17 -14.34
N ILE A 61 -10.68 -6.07 -14.69
CA ILE A 61 -10.67 -7.47 -14.24
C ILE A 61 -9.98 -7.58 -12.86
N SER A 62 -8.82 -6.92 -12.67
CA SER A 62 -8.13 -6.92 -11.37
C SER A 62 -8.99 -6.24 -10.29
N LYS A 63 -9.73 -5.19 -10.63
CA LYS A 63 -10.65 -4.53 -9.70
C LYS A 63 -11.77 -5.45 -9.25
N LYS A 64 -12.46 -6.12 -10.19
CA LYS A 64 -13.61 -6.98 -9.86
C LYS A 64 -13.23 -8.26 -9.10
N ILE A 65 -12.11 -8.88 -9.48
CA ILE A 65 -11.61 -10.11 -8.83
C ILE A 65 -10.92 -9.75 -7.51
N GLY A 66 -10.07 -8.73 -7.51
CA GLY A 66 -9.34 -8.25 -6.34
C GLY A 66 -10.25 -7.72 -5.23
N GLU A 67 -11.32 -7.00 -5.57
CA GLU A 67 -12.28 -6.50 -4.57
C GLU A 67 -12.99 -7.65 -3.83
N ARG A 68 -13.46 -8.67 -4.57
CA ARG A 68 -14.07 -9.87 -3.96
C ARG A 68 -13.06 -10.65 -3.14
N PHE A 69 -11.83 -10.77 -3.62
CA PHE A 69 -10.75 -11.46 -2.90
C PHE A 69 -10.41 -10.75 -1.59
N VAL A 70 -10.23 -9.42 -1.63
CA VAL A 70 -9.99 -8.60 -0.44
C VAL A 70 -11.15 -8.70 0.55
N GLN A 71 -12.41 -8.68 0.08
CA GLN A 71 -13.57 -8.86 0.96
C GLN A 71 -13.51 -10.21 1.70
N VAL A 72 -13.17 -11.30 1.00
CA VAL A 72 -13.04 -12.62 1.64
C VAL A 72 -11.90 -12.66 2.63
N GLU A 73 -10.72 -12.12 2.29
CA GLU A 73 -9.58 -12.04 3.22
C GLU A 73 -9.91 -11.20 4.46
N VAL A 74 -10.61 -10.07 4.31
CA VAL A 74 -11.06 -9.25 5.46
C VAL A 74 -11.99 -10.03 6.37
N VAL A 75 -12.96 -10.78 5.81
CA VAL A 75 -13.88 -11.60 6.61
C VAL A 75 -13.11 -12.67 7.39
N ILE A 76 -12.13 -13.32 6.76
CA ILE A 76 -11.30 -14.34 7.43
C ILE A 76 -10.44 -13.70 8.53
N ILE A 77 -9.84 -12.54 8.29
CA ILE A 77 -9.07 -11.81 9.31
C ILE A 77 -9.96 -11.46 10.51
N VAL A 78 -11.16 -10.89 10.27
CA VAL A 78 -12.11 -10.57 11.34
C VAL A 78 -12.48 -11.83 12.11
N PHE A 79 -12.78 -12.93 11.42
CA PHE A 79 -13.06 -14.21 12.06
C PHE A 79 -11.89 -14.69 12.93
N LEU A 80 -10.65 -14.60 12.44
CA LEU A 80 -9.45 -14.99 13.20
C LEU A 80 -9.19 -14.09 14.40
N ILE A 81 -9.51 -12.79 14.33
CA ILE A 81 -9.38 -11.88 15.47
C ILE A 81 -10.40 -12.22 16.56
N PHE A 82 -11.67 -12.43 16.18
CA PHE A 82 -12.74 -12.68 17.15
C PHE A 82 -12.72 -14.11 17.72
N PHE A 83 -12.46 -15.11 16.88
CA PHE A 83 -12.50 -16.52 17.28
C PHE A 83 -11.12 -17.15 17.46
N GLY A 84 -10.02 -16.44 17.18
CA GLY A 84 -8.67 -16.98 17.33
C GLY A 84 -8.34 -17.41 18.76
N SER A 85 -8.85 -16.70 19.77
CA SER A 85 -8.70 -17.12 21.17
C SER A 85 -9.45 -18.42 21.49
N LEU A 86 -10.56 -18.70 20.80
CA LEU A 86 -11.27 -19.98 20.94
C LEU A 86 -10.47 -21.13 20.32
N LEU A 87 -9.61 -20.85 19.33
CA LEU A 87 -8.78 -21.87 18.70
C LEU A 87 -7.70 -22.42 19.64
N ASN A 88 -7.41 -21.76 20.76
CA ASN A 88 -6.51 -22.28 21.79
C ASN A 88 -7.16 -23.36 22.67
N THR A 89 -8.48 -23.50 22.66
CA THR A 89 -9.20 -24.47 23.51
C THR A 89 -9.72 -25.69 22.75
N VAL A 90 -9.52 -25.75 21.42
CA VAL A 90 -9.92 -26.89 20.59
C VAL A 90 -8.85 -27.98 20.58
N ASN A 91 -9.28 -29.20 20.32
CA ASN A 91 -8.39 -30.36 20.17
C ASN A 91 -7.38 -30.14 19.02
N ASP A 92 -6.17 -30.68 19.17
CA ASP A 92 -5.05 -30.55 18.22
C ASP A 92 -5.44 -30.98 16.80
N PHE A 93 -6.28 -32.00 16.67
CA PHE A 93 -6.80 -32.47 15.38
C PHE A 93 -7.66 -31.41 14.68
N THR A 94 -8.53 -30.72 15.43
CA THR A 94 -9.36 -29.64 14.89
C THR A 94 -8.51 -28.44 14.49
N LEU A 95 -7.51 -28.08 15.31
CA LEU A 95 -6.57 -27.02 15.00
C LEU A 95 -5.74 -27.32 13.74
N ALA A 96 -5.31 -28.58 13.57
CA ALA A 96 -4.58 -29.03 12.38
C ALA A 96 -5.43 -28.90 11.10
N ILE A 97 -6.72 -29.27 11.14
CA ILE A 97 -7.63 -29.09 10.01
C ILE A 97 -7.76 -27.61 9.64
N PHE A 98 -7.94 -26.72 10.63
CA PHE A 98 -8.01 -25.28 10.40
C PHE A 98 -6.72 -24.72 9.79
N LYS A 99 -5.55 -25.17 10.28
CA LYS A 99 -4.24 -24.81 9.71
C LYS A 99 -4.13 -25.18 8.24
N TRP A 100 -4.56 -26.39 7.87
CA TRP A 100 -4.55 -26.85 6.48
C TRP A 100 -5.53 -26.06 5.59
N LEU A 101 -6.75 -25.80 6.07
CA LEU A 101 -7.74 -25.03 5.31
C LEU A 101 -7.27 -23.60 5.03
N ILE A 102 -6.76 -22.92 6.06
CA ILE A 102 -6.24 -21.56 5.92
C ILE A 102 -4.95 -21.54 5.11
N GLY A 103 -4.07 -22.52 5.27
CA GLY A 103 -2.86 -22.66 4.44
C GLY A 103 -3.18 -22.83 2.95
N LEU A 104 -4.16 -23.68 2.61
CA LEU A 104 -4.64 -23.83 1.23
C LEU A 104 -5.21 -22.53 0.68
N PHE A 105 -6.00 -21.81 1.48
CA PHE A 105 -6.53 -20.51 1.09
C PHE A 105 -5.42 -19.48 0.84
N MET A 106 -4.40 -19.41 1.71
CA MET A 106 -3.25 -18.52 1.55
C MET A 106 -2.44 -18.84 0.29
N PHE A 107 -2.27 -20.12 -0.03
CA PHE A 107 -1.61 -20.56 -1.26
C PHE A 107 -2.41 -20.18 -2.50
N ALA A 108 -3.73 -20.38 -2.50
CA ALA A 108 -4.61 -19.94 -3.58
C ALA A 108 -4.59 -18.41 -3.75
N GLY A 109 -4.60 -17.68 -2.64
CA GLY A 109 -4.48 -16.22 -2.62
C GLY A 109 -3.16 -15.74 -3.21
N PHE A 110 -2.04 -16.39 -2.87
CA PHE A 110 -0.73 -16.09 -3.46
C PHE A 110 -0.73 -16.25 -4.99
N ILE A 111 -1.27 -17.35 -5.51
CA ILE A 111 -1.39 -17.59 -6.95
C ILE A 111 -2.27 -16.52 -7.61
N LEU A 112 -3.37 -16.16 -6.98
CA LEU A 112 -4.31 -15.18 -7.50
C LEU A 112 -3.70 -13.77 -7.55
N VAL A 113 -2.96 -13.37 -6.50
CA VAL A 113 -2.18 -12.11 -6.48
C VAL A 113 -1.10 -12.11 -7.55
N ALA A 114 -0.37 -13.22 -7.71
CA ALA A 114 0.63 -13.38 -8.77
C ALA A 114 -0.01 -13.29 -10.17
N TYR A 115 -1.18 -13.89 -10.36
CA TYR A 115 -1.94 -13.83 -11.60
C TYR A 115 -2.42 -12.41 -11.93
N MET A 116 -3.00 -11.71 -10.95
CA MET A 116 -3.43 -10.31 -11.12
C MET A 116 -2.25 -9.38 -11.44
N LYS A 117 -1.06 -9.65 -10.87
CA LYS A 117 0.16 -8.90 -11.16
C LYS A 117 0.80 -9.25 -12.50
N GLY A 118 0.62 -10.48 -12.97
CA GLY A 118 1.09 -10.99 -14.26
C GLY A 118 0.23 -10.53 -15.45
N GLN A 119 -1.00 -10.07 -15.20
CA GLN A 119 -1.79 -9.41 -16.23
C GLN A 119 -1.10 -8.10 -16.63
N LYS A 120 -0.64 -8.04 -17.88
CA LYS A 120 -0.12 -6.80 -18.47
C LYS A 120 -1.21 -5.74 -18.44
N ASP A 121 -0.88 -4.55 -17.95
CA ASP A 121 -1.75 -3.38 -18.01
C ASP A 121 -2.33 -3.25 -19.42
N THR A 122 -3.65 -3.08 -19.51
CA THR A 122 -4.25 -2.75 -20.81
C THR A 122 -3.69 -1.40 -21.26
N LEU A 123 -3.56 -1.19 -22.58
CA LEU A 123 -3.01 0.05 -23.14
C LEU A 123 -3.75 1.31 -22.66
N GLN A 124 -5.04 1.15 -22.33
CA GLN A 124 -5.90 2.17 -21.72
C GLN A 124 -5.51 2.51 -20.27
N ASP A 125 -5.13 1.54 -19.45
CA ASP A 125 -4.74 1.76 -18.05
C ASP A 125 -3.40 2.51 -17.96
N VAL A 126 -2.46 2.21 -18.87
CA VAL A 126 -1.20 2.96 -18.99
C VAL A 126 -1.45 4.41 -19.37
N GLN A 127 -2.39 4.66 -20.30
CA GLN A 127 -2.78 6.02 -20.68
C GLN A 127 -3.49 6.76 -19.54
N ALA A 128 -4.45 6.13 -18.85
CA ALA A 128 -5.15 6.71 -17.72
C ALA A 128 -4.17 7.11 -16.60
N ARG A 129 -3.15 6.29 -16.32
CA ARG A 129 -2.13 6.59 -15.31
C ARG A 129 -1.20 7.72 -15.72
N LYS A 130 -0.88 7.84 -17.02
CA LYS A 130 -0.13 9.00 -17.55
C LYS A 130 -0.93 10.29 -17.43
N ILE A 131 -2.23 10.24 -17.76
CA ILE A 131 -3.14 11.39 -17.65
C ILE A 131 -3.29 11.82 -16.18
N ALA A 132 -3.54 10.89 -15.27
CA ALA A 132 -3.65 11.19 -13.85
C ALA A 132 -2.36 11.81 -13.27
N LYS A 133 -1.18 11.26 -13.62
CA LYS A 133 0.11 11.85 -13.21
C LYS A 133 0.32 13.25 -13.78
N LYS A 134 -0.13 13.50 -15.01
CA LYS A 134 -0.04 14.82 -15.64
C LYS A 134 -0.91 15.84 -14.91
N ILE A 135 -2.17 15.49 -14.62
CA ILE A 135 -3.10 16.35 -13.88
C ILE A 135 -2.57 16.68 -12.48
N VAL A 136 -2.05 15.68 -11.76
CA VAL A 136 -1.48 15.91 -10.41
C VAL A 136 -0.25 16.82 -10.47
N ARG A 137 0.61 16.68 -11.47
CA ARG A 137 1.74 17.60 -11.65
C ARG A 137 1.29 19.02 -11.95
N GLU A 138 0.38 19.19 -12.90
CA GLU A 138 -0.15 20.51 -13.27
C GLU A 138 -0.78 21.21 -12.06
N ALA A 139 -1.61 20.51 -11.28
CA ALA A 139 -2.20 21.06 -10.06
C ALA A 139 -1.16 21.43 -8.99
N ASN A 140 -0.10 20.62 -8.85
CA ASN A 140 0.96 20.89 -7.88
C ASN A 140 1.86 22.06 -8.31
N ASP A 141 2.13 22.17 -9.60
CA ASP A 141 2.89 23.28 -10.19
C ASP A 141 2.11 24.61 -10.09
N GLU A 142 0.80 24.57 -10.34
CA GLU A 142 -0.10 25.72 -10.16
C GLU A 142 -0.14 26.19 -8.70
N TYR A 143 -0.26 25.25 -7.75
CA TYR A 143 -0.20 25.56 -6.33
C TYR A 143 1.14 26.20 -5.91
N HIS A 144 2.26 25.70 -6.43
CA HIS A 144 3.57 26.27 -6.15
C HIS A 144 3.73 27.67 -6.74
N ASN A 145 3.18 27.93 -7.93
CA ASN A 145 3.19 29.25 -8.55
C ASN A 145 2.32 30.26 -7.77
N ASP A 146 1.08 29.92 -7.41
CA ASP A 146 0.22 30.81 -6.59
C ASP A 146 0.88 31.12 -5.24
N MET A 147 1.54 30.13 -4.62
CA MET A 147 2.24 30.35 -3.36
C MET A 147 3.45 31.29 -3.52
N ASN A 148 4.17 31.22 -4.65
CA ASN A 148 5.27 32.12 -4.95
C ASN A 148 4.79 33.54 -5.25
N GLU A 149 3.75 33.71 -6.06
CA GLU A 149 3.14 35.02 -6.33
C GLU A 149 2.68 35.71 -5.05
N ARG A 150 2.03 34.96 -4.15
CA ARG A 150 1.63 35.48 -2.83
C ARG A 150 2.82 35.93 -2.01
N LYS A 151 3.89 35.13 -1.96
CA LYS A 151 5.13 35.51 -1.25
C LYS A 151 5.73 36.79 -1.80
N GLU A 152 5.83 36.92 -3.13
CA GLU A 152 6.34 38.14 -3.77
C GLU A 152 5.48 39.35 -3.46
N HIS A 153 4.14 39.21 -3.54
CA HIS A 153 3.22 40.28 -3.18
C HIS A 153 3.36 40.73 -1.71
N TYR A 154 3.51 39.80 -0.77
CA TYR A 154 3.76 40.16 0.64
C TYR A 154 5.13 40.81 0.85
N VAL A 155 6.16 40.37 0.13
CA VAL A 155 7.50 40.98 0.19
C VAL A 155 7.47 42.41 -0.35
N LEU A 156 6.81 42.64 -1.49
CA LEU A 156 6.61 43.96 -2.07
C LEU A 156 5.83 44.87 -1.13
N LYS A 157 4.67 44.40 -0.64
CA LYS A 157 3.83 45.16 0.31
C LYS A 157 4.59 45.49 1.60
N ASN A 158 5.44 44.59 2.10
CA ASN A 158 6.27 44.85 3.27
C ASN A 158 7.36 45.89 2.97
N ARG A 159 8.01 45.82 1.81
CA ARG A 159 8.96 46.87 1.36
C ARG A 159 8.27 48.24 1.24
N ASP A 160 7.09 48.30 0.63
CA ASP A 160 6.32 49.53 0.48
C ASP A 160 5.88 50.10 1.83
N TYR A 161 5.47 49.24 2.78
CA TYR A 161 5.15 49.65 4.15
C TYR A 161 6.38 50.21 4.88
N ILE A 162 7.54 49.57 4.77
CA ILE A 162 8.80 50.05 5.36
C ILE A 162 9.22 51.38 4.73
N ALA A 163 9.11 51.51 3.40
CA ALA A 163 9.39 52.76 2.70
C ALA A 163 8.42 53.88 3.12
N GLY A 164 7.11 53.63 3.19
CA GLY A 164 6.12 54.62 3.61
C GLY A 164 6.20 55.03 5.08
N THR A 165 6.71 54.16 5.96
CA THR A 165 6.92 54.46 7.38
C THR A 165 8.25 55.13 7.68
N SER A 166 9.28 54.94 6.85
CA SER A 166 10.57 55.63 7.00
C SER A 166 10.47 57.14 6.72
N TYR A 167 9.61 57.56 5.78
CA TYR A 167 9.34 58.98 5.50
C TYR A 167 8.53 59.71 6.60
N LYS A 168 7.91 58.99 7.55
CA LYS A 168 7.06 59.59 8.60
C LYS A 168 7.79 59.94 9.91
N LYS A 169 9.13 59.80 9.96
CA LYS A 169 9.96 60.17 11.12
C LYS A 169 10.80 61.44 10.89
N SER A 170 10.15 62.60 10.78
CA SER A 170 10.79 63.89 11.11
C SER A 170 9.75 64.96 11.45
N GLY A 171 9.19 64.87 12.66
CA GLY A 171 8.21 65.85 13.13
C GLY A 171 8.13 65.96 14.64
N ARG A 172 9.23 65.73 15.37
CA ARG A 172 9.30 66.12 16.79
C ARG A 172 9.70 67.60 16.83
N LYS A 173 8.71 68.48 16.81
CA LYS A 173 8.92 69.91 17.12
C LYS A 173 9.47 70.02 18.55
N LYS A 174 10.54 70.82 18.68
CA LYS A 174 11.13 71.27 19.94
C LYS A 174 10.11 71.99 20.80
#